data_AF-A0A533RRV0-F1
#
_entry.id   AF-A0A533RRV0-F1
#
_cell.length_a   1.000
_cell.length_b   1.000
_cell.length_c   1.000
_cell.angle_alpha   90.00
_cell.angle_beta   90.00
_cell.angle_gamma   90.00
#
_symmetry.space_group_name_H-M   'P 1'
#
loop_
_entity.id
_entity.type
_entity.pdbx_description
1 polymer ?
#
loop_
_entity_poly.entity_id
_entity_poly.type
_entity_poly.pdbx_seq_one_letter_code
_entity_poly.pdbx_strand_id
1 'polypeptide(L)'
;MSNHRQTEVPRTKWVNYAIEKVTYSAKEAGKLIEKLGSVREAYNTLHSLLDVEVSGPIAYNIVVGKDCIAYIHQNKMREGVVFDDPVGKKAATSSELTVQWYPRNTGEVLIDVSAPIYVNGEHFGAIRMAVIPKAKKTMPTFLGLIVGSGLLPLILQYVTDRHVSFFSLGLWLVLAAATIWMYKKYFIEPVRELERLAGTMVRADLSWIAKAGKNDEMGQIIYKFNSVVVFLRLSIGATKQESAILTESTREIAASIEENNNAVGRVVNTIHHIMDETDIEAHTMESVSANIKKLEDGLTRVRSVIEHVARAAANQEGSVQNAVRVTETMIDEINTISGLSSEA
;
A
#
# COMPACT_ATOMS: atom_id res chain seq x y z
N MET A 1 30.94 -33.83 0.47
CA MET A 1 29.83 -33.65 1.44
C MET A 1 30.40 -33.90 2.84
N SER A 2 30.81 -32.85 3.56
CA SER A 2 31.38 -32.99 4.90
C SER A 2 30.25 -33.09 5.92
N ASN A 3 30.20 -34.22 6.60
CA ASN A 3 29.24 -34.58 7.63
C ASN A 3 29.45 -33.70 8.88
N HIS A 4 28.88 -32.49 8.90
CA HIS A 4 28.82 -31.68 10.12
C HIS A 4 27.77 -32.33 11.03
N ARG A 5 28.21 -33.16 12.00
CA ARG A 5 27.43 -33.40 13.21
C ARG A 5 26.95 -32.04 13.71
N GLN A 6 25.64 -31.79 13.72
CA GLN A 6 25.09 -30.56 14.25
C GLN A 6 25.55 -30.46 15.70
N THR A 7 26.53 -29.61 15.95
CA THR A 7 27.01 -29.35 17.30
C THR A 7 25.86 -28.77 18.09
N GLU A 8 25.52 -29.45 19.18
CA GLU A 8 24.42 -29.09 20.06
C GLU A 8 24.52 -27.62 20.47
N VAL A 9 23.40 -26.90 20.42
CA VAL A 9 23.38 -25.47 20.69
C VAL A 9 23.61 -25.24 22.19
N PRO A 10 24.59 -24.42 22.59
CA PRO A 10 24.86 -24.17 24.00
C PRO A 10 23.70 -23.43 24.66
N ARG A 11 23.21 -23.97 25.79
CA ARG A 11 22.16 -23.38 26.65
C ARG A 11 22.73 -22.21 27.47
N THR A 12 23.07 -21.12 26.80
CA THR A 12 23.52 -19.89 27.47
C THR A 12 22.35 -19.17 28.16
N LYS A 13 22.64 -18.23 29.07
CA LYS A 13 21.63 -17.38 29.73
C LYS A 13 20.61 -16.79 28.73
N TRP A 14 21.10 -16.30 27.59
CA TRP A 14 20.28 -15.66 26.57
C TRP A 14 19.47 -16.65 25.73
N VAL A 15 19.97 -17.87 25.53
CA VAL A 15 19.20 -18.94 24.87
C VAL A 15 18.05 -19.39 25.76
N ASN A 16 18.29 -19.56 27.06
CA ASN A 16 17.21 -19.90 28.00
C ASN A 16 16.18 -18.78 28.12
N TYR A 17 16.62 -17.53 28.21
CA TYR A 17 15.73 -16.36 28.14
C TYR A 17 14.88 -16.37 26.86
N ALA A 18 15.50 -16.63 25.71
CA ALA A 18 14.78 -16.70 24.44
C ALA A 18 13.72 -17.81 24.44
N ILE A 19 14.05 -19.00 24.98
CA ILE A 19 13.10 -20.12 25.10
C ILE A 19 11.88 -19.76 25.94
N GLU A 20 12.11 -19.18 27.12
CA GLU A 20 11.03 -18.74 28.00
C GLU A 20 10.16 -17.68 27.31
N LYS A 21 10.81 -16.69 26.69
CA LYS A 21 10.11 -15.57 26.06
C LYS A 21 9.31 -16.00 24.83
N VAL A 22 9.86 -16.79 23.91
CA VAL A 22 9.10 -17.26 22.74
C VAL A 22 7.94 -18.15 23.14
N THR A 23 8.10 -18.97 24.18
CA THR A 23 7.03 -19.85 24.67
C THR A 23 5.88 -19.03 25.25
N TYR A 24 6.20 -17.99 26.02
CA TYR A 24 5.21 -17.04 26.53
C TYR A 24 4.52 -16.28 25.39
N SER A 25 5.31 -15.64 24.52
CA SER A 25 4.81 -14.86 23.40
C SER A 25 3.98 -15.69 22.43
N ALA A 26 4.29 -16.98 22.22
CA ALA A 26 3.50 -17.84 21.34
C ALA A 26 2.10 -18.12 21.89
N LYS A 27 1.99 -18.35 23.21
CA LYS A 27 0.71 -18.52 23.88
C LYS A 27 -0.14 -17.26 23.84
N GLU A 28 0.45 -16.11 24.12
CA GLU A 28 -0.26 -14.82 24.08
C GLU A 28 -0.64 -14.43 22.65
N ALA A 29 0.25 -14.67 21.68
CA ALA A 29 -0.06 -14.43 20.27
C ALA A 29 -1.26 -15.26 19.80
N GLY A 30 -1.32 -16.55 20.16
CA GLY A 30 -2.46 -17.42 19.86
C GLY A 30 -3.78 -16.84 20.38
N LYS A 31 -3.84 -16.51 21.67
CA LYS A 31 -5.03 -15.89 22.31
C LYS A 31 -5.45 -14.58 21.65
N LEU A 32 -4.48 -13.74 21.27
CA LEU A 32 -4.75 -12.46 20.61
C LEU A 32 -5.37 -12.66 19.22
N ILE A 33 -4.85 -13.61 18.45
CA ILE A 33 -5.36 -13.94 17.12
C ILE A 33 -6.77 -14.56 17.23
N GLU A 34 -6.99 -15.46 18.20
CA GLU A 34 -8.32 -16.03 18.47
C GLU A 34 -9.34 -14.94 18.83
N LYS A 35 -8.96 -14.03 19.73
CA LYS A 35 -9.85 -12.95 20.21
C LYS A 35 -10.20 -11.95 19.12
N LEU A 36 -9.25 -11.62 18.26
CA LEU A 36 -9.40 -10.59 17.22
C LEU A 36 -9.70 -11.20 15.83
N GLY A 37 -9.94 -12.50 15.74
CA GLY A 37 -10.35 -13.19 14.51
C GLY A 37 -9.22 -13.45 13.50
N SER A 38 -8.26 -12.53 13.34
CA SER A 38 -7.18 -12.69 12.36
C SER A 38 -5.87 -12.05 12.79
N VAL A 39 -4.75 -12.49 12.19
CA VAL A 39 -3.43 -11.86 12.39
C VAL A 39 -3.42 -10.41 11.93
N ARG A 40 -4.18 -10.09 10.88
CA ARG A 40 -4.29 -8.73 10.34
C ARG A 40 -4.96 -7.80 11.34
N GLU A 41 -6.02 -8.26 12.01
CA GLU A 41 -6.72 -7.49 13.05
C GLU A 41 -5.89 -7.42 14.34
N ALA A 42 -5.17 -8.49 14.67
CA ALA A 42 -4.27 -8.53 15.82
C ALA A 42 -2.93 -7.81 15.61
N TYR A 43 -2.68 -7.26 14.43
CA TYR A 43 -1.38 -6.75 13.99
C TYR A 43 -0.73 -5.79 15.00
N ASN A 44 -1.45 -4.75 15.45
CA ASN A 44 -0.91 -3.74 16.37
C ASN A 44 -0.56 -4.33 17.74
N THR A 45 -1.39 -5.25 18.25
CA THR A 45 -1.20 -5.87 19.56
C THR A 45 -0.07 -6.90 19.53
N LEU A 46 0.03 -7.66 18.43
CA LEU A 46 1.13 -8.60 18.22
C LEU A 46 2.47 -7.87 18.03
N HIS A 47 2.50 -6.74 17.32
CA HIS A 47 3.69 -5.88 17.27
C HIS A 47 4.12 -5.45 18.67
N SER A 48 3.17 -4.95 19.47
CA SER A 48 3.42 -4.54 20.86
C SER A 48 3.96 -5.71 21.71
N LEU A 49 3.46 -6.94 21.50
CA LEU A 49 3.95 -8.13 22.19
C LEU A 49 5.42 -8.46 21.85
N LEU A 50 5.84 -8.21 20.61
CA LEU A 50 7.21 -8.48 20.13
C LEU A 50 8.20 -7.35 20.48
N ASP A 51 7.72 -6.12 20.59
CA ASP A 51 8.53 -4.91 20.81
C ASP A 51 8.94 -4.71 22.28
N VAL A 52 8.25 -5.34 23.22
CA VAL A 52 8.41 -5.07 24.66
C VAL A 52 9.78 -5.45 25.24
N GLU A 53 10.69 -6.15 24.53
CA GLU A 53 11.88 -6.70 25.21
C GLU A 53 13.10 -7.05 24.34
N VAL A 54 13.49 -6.19 23.39
CA VAL A 54 14.78 -6.36 22.70
C VAL A 54 15.89 -5.63 23.46
N SER A 55 16.40 -6.24 24.53
CA SER A 55 17.63 -5.77 25.18
C SER A 55 18.69 -6.88 25.16
N GLY A 56 19.94 -6.50 24.90
CA GLY A 56 21.06 -7.44 24.84
C GLY A 56 21.27 -8.07 23.44
N PRO A 57 21.69 -9.35 23.35
CA PRO A 57 22.11 -9.99 22.11
C PRO A 57 20.94 -10.59 21.31
N ILE A 58 19.74 -10.00 21.35
CA ILE A 58 18.61 -10.46 20.54
C ILE A 58 18.65 -9.75 19.18
N ALA A 59 18.59 -10.52 18.10
CA ALA A 59 18.70 -10.02 16.73
C ALA A 59 17.33 -9.68 16.11
N TYR A 60 16.32 -10.50 16.38
CA TYR A 60 14.94 -10.28 15.93
C TYR A 60 13.96 -11.10 16.77
N ASN A 61 12.72 -10.62 16.81
CA ASN A 61 11.53 -11.40 17.14
C ASN A 61 10.53 -11.31 15.98
N ILE A 62 9.94 -12.43 15.61
CA ILE A 62 9.01 -12.52 14.47
C ILE A 62 7.84 -13.46 14.76
N VAL A 63 6.68 -13.15 14.18
CA VAL A 63 5.56 -14.09 14.02
C VAL A 63 5.62 -14.60 12.59
N VAL A 64 5.71 -15.92 12.43
CA VAL A 64 5.73 -16.58 11.13
C VAL A 64 4.55 -17.53 11.02
N GLY A 65 3.87 -17.56 9.87
CA GLY A 65 2.84 -18.55 9.57
C GLY A 65 3.43 -19.89 9.13
N LYS A 66 2.61 -20.95 9.11
CA LYS A 66 3.00 -22.25 8.53
C LYS A 66 3.29 -22.19 7.02
N ASP A 67 2.78 -21.18 6.35
CA ASP A 67 3.14 -20.79 4.98
C ASP A 67 4.57 -20.23 4.86
N CYS A 68 5.29 -20.16 5.98
CA CYS A 68 6.65 -19.62 6.10
C CYS A 68 6.75 -18.12 5.81
N ILE A 69 5.63 -17.38 5.88
CA ILE A 69 5.60 -15.93 5.68
C ILE A 69 5.79 -15.22 7.02
N ALA A 70 6.70 -14.24 7.04
CA ALA A 70 6.86 -13.32 8.17
C ALA A 70 5.66 -12.35 8.25
N TYR A 71 4.62 -12.66 9.02
CA TYR A 71 3.49 -11.75 9.16
C TYR A 71 3.83 -10.50 9.96
N ILE A 72 4.65 -10.66 11.00
CA ILE A 72 5.03 -9.55 11.89
C ILE A 72 6.52 -9.67 12.18
N HIS A 73 7.22 -8.55 12.01
CA HIS A 73 8.64 -8.46 12.27
C HIS A 73 8.99 -7.09 12.85
N GLN A 74 9.88 -7.06 13.83
CA GLN A 74 10.46 -5.81 14.37
C GLN A 74 11.05 -4.88 13.30
N ASN A 75 11.45 -5.43 12.15
CA ASN A 75 11.82 -4.66 10.98
C ASN A 75 10.70 -4.82 9.96
N LYS A 76 9.85 -3.81 9.83
CA LYS A 76 8.69 -3.81 8.92
C LYS A 76 9.07 -4.12 7.47
N MET A 77 10.28 -3.76 7.02
CA MET A 77 10.76 -4.09 5.67
C MET A 77 10.97 -5.60 5.43
N ARG A 78 10.88 -6.42 6.48
CA ARG A 78 10.99 -7.88 6.41
C ARG A 78 9.64 -8.57 6.58
N GLU A 79 8.56 -7.84 6.77
CA GLU A 79 7.21 -8.40 6.75
C GLU A 79 6.84 -8.84 5.32
N GLY A 80 6.12 -9.94 5.20
CA GLY A 80 5.80 -10.58 3.92
C GLY A 80 6.95 -11.39 3.30
N VAL A 81 8.16 -11.36 3.87
CA VAL A 81 9.28 -12.19 3.38
C VAL A 81 9.00 -13.67 3.66
N VAL A 82 9.20 -14.50 2.62
CA VAL A 82 9.09 -15.96 2.71
C VAL A 82 10.41 -16.56 3.19
N PHE A 83 10.35 -17.35 4.26
CA PHE A 83 11.47 -18.16 4.73
C PHE A 83 11.56 -19.48 3.97
N ASP A 84 12.31 -19.47 2.87
CA ASP A 84 12.48 -20.68 2.03
C ASP A 84 13.63 -21.60 2.50
N ASP A 85 14.40 -21.16 3.50
CA ASP A 85 15.52 -21.92 4.04
C ASP A 85 15.07 -23.08 4.98
N PRO A 86 15.86 -24.16 5.10
CA PRO A 86 15.47 -25.32 5.92
C PRO A 86 15.21 -25.00 7.40
N VAL A 87 15.93 -24.03 7.96
CA VAL A 87 15.83 -23.65 9.37
C VAL A 87 14.52 -22.88 9.60
N GLY A 88 14.23 -21.92 8.73
CA GLY A 88 12.99 -21.15 8.74
C GLY A 88 11.75 -22.01 8.52
N LYS A 89 11.77 -22.92 7.55
CA LYS A 89 10.67 -23.89 7.31
C LYS A 89 10.41 -24.77 8.52
N LYS A 90 11.48 -25.33 9.11
CA LYS A 90 11.37 -26.14 10.32
C LYS A 90 10.81 -25.32 11.49
N ALA A 91 11.29 -24.10 11.68
CA ALA A 91 10.83 -23.23 12.75
C ALA A 91 9.34 -22.90 12.65
N ALA A 92 8.82 -22.70 11.43
CA ALA A 92 7.43 -22.35 11.15
C ALA A 92 6.45 -23.53 11.23
N THR A 93 6.92 -24.74 10.95
CA THR A 93 6.06 -25.95 10.82
C THR A 93 6.19 -26.93 11.98
N SER A 94 7.22 -26.80 12.82
CA SER A 94 7.42 -27.64 14.01
C SER A 94 6.32 -27.41 15.05
N SER A 95 5.68 -28.50 15.48
CA SER A 95 4.73 -28.50 16.59
C SER A 95 5.40 -28.49 17.98
N GLU A 96 6.73 -28.53 18.02
CA GLU A 96 7.54 -28.49 19.23
C GLU A 96 8.48 -27.27 19.24
N LEU A 97 8.93 -26.87 20.43
CA LEU A 97 9.96 -25.85 20.61
C LEU A 97 11.24 -26.28 19.87
N THR A 98 11.78 -25.41 19.02
CA THR A 98 13.06 -25.67 18.35
C THR A 98 14.15 -24.71 18.82
N VAL A 99 15.38 -25.22 18.90
CA VAL A 99 16.59 -24.44 19.16
C VAL A 99 17.66 -24.91 18.17
N GLN A 100 18.10 -24.03 17.29
CA GLN A 100 18.92 -24.42 16.15
C GLN A 100 19.85 -23.31 15.67
N TRP A 101 20.97 -23.69 15.04
CA TRP A 101 21.84 -22.75 14.36
C TRP A 101 21.18 -22.24 13.08
N TYR A 102 21.18 -20.92 12.90
CA TYR A 102 20.56 -20.26 11.77
C TYR A 102 21.59 -19.43 10.99
N PRO A 103 22.11 -19.95 9.86
CA PRO A 103 22.94 -19.17 8.95
C PRO A 103 22.05 -18.19 8.17
N ARG A 104 22.25 -16.90 8.40
CA ARG A 104 21.50 -15.85 7.69
C ARG A 104 22.08 -15.58 6.31
N ASN A 105 21.25 -14.95 5.47
CA ASN A 105 21.68 -14.37 4.20
C ASN A 105 22.72 -13.22 4.34
N THR A 106 22.91 -12.67 5.55
CA THR A 106 23.98 -11.70 5.85
C THR A 106 25.34 -12.36 6.11
N GLY A 107 25.40 -13.70 6.13
CA GLY A 107 26.55 -14.49 6.55
C GLY A 107 26.67 -14.67 8.06
N GLU A 108 25.89 -13.93 8.86
CA GLU A 108 25.85 -14.07 10.31
C GLU A 108 25.18 -15.38 10.71
N VAL A 109 25.76 -16.10 11.66
CA VAL A 109 25.15 -17.32 12.21
C VAL A 109 24.56 -17.00 13.57
N LEU A 110 23.24 -17.16 13.68
CA LEU A 110 22.47 -16.93 14.90
C LEU A 110 22.05 -18.25 15.54
N ILE A 111 21.52 -18.17 16.75
CA ILE A 111 20.75 -19.24 17.37
C ILE A 111 19.28 -18.87 17.25
N ASP A 112 18.53 -19.58 16.42
CA ASP A 112 17.08 -19.43 16.25
C ASP A 112 16.36 -20.31 17.27
N VAL A 113 15.50 -19.68 18.05
CA VAL A 113 14.63 -20.33 19.03
C VAL A 113 13.20 -20.09 18.58
N SER A 114 12.42 -21.15 18.38
CA SER A 114 11.02 -21.02 17.93
C SER A 114 10.06 -21.82 18.80
N ALA A 115 8.89 -21.25 19.05
CA ALA A 115 7.77 -21.92 19.72
C ALA A 115 6.50 -21.85 18.85
N PRO A 116 5.74 -22.94 18.74
CA PRO A 116 4.52 -22.99 17.94
C PRO A 116 3.40 -22.14 18.53
N ILE A 117 2.66 -21.47 17.65
CA ILE A 117 1.45 -20.71 17.94
C ILE A 117 0.26 -21.59 17.57
N TYR A 118 -0.68 -21.74 18.50
CA TYR A 118 -1.95 -22.42 18.26
C TYR A 118 -3.09 -21.40 18.32
N VAL A 119 -4.04 -21.53 17.39
CA VAL A 119 -5.25 -20.68 17.28
C VAL A 119 -6.44 -21.63 17.14
N ASN A 120 -7.38 -21.58 18.07
CA ASN A 120 -8.52 -22.50 18.19
C ASN A 120 -8.11 -23.98 18.19
N GLY A 121 -6.94 -24.28 18.77
CA GLY A 121 -6.36 -25.64 18.80
C GLY A 121 -5.65 -26.05 17.51
N GLU A 122 -5.70 -25.26 16.44
CA GLU A 122 -4.97 -25.53 15.20
C GLU A 122 -3.59 -24.87 15.21
N HIS A 123 -2.58 -25.58 14.69
CA HIS A 123 -1.23 -25.03 14.56
C HIS A 123 -1.23 -23.94 13.48
N PHE A 124 -1.03 -22.69 13.89
CA PHE A 124 -1.03 -21.51 13.02
C PHE A 124 0.35 -21.24 12.39
N GLY A 125 1.40 -21.39 13.19
CA GLY A 125 2.77 -21.03 12.84
C GLY A 125 3.65 -20.95 14.08
N ALA A 126 4.61 -20.04 14.14
CA ALA A 126 5.52 -19.94 15.28
C ALA A 126 5.90 -18.49 15.64
N ILE A 127 6.24 -18.28 16.90
CA ILE A 127 7.09 -17.16 17.31
C ILE A 127 8.53 -17.60 17.18
N ARG A 128 9.36 -16.79 16.53
CA ARG A 128 10.80 -17.02 16.45
C ARG A 128 11.55 -15.85 17.06
N MET A 129 12.59 -16.16 17.82
CA MET A 129 13.54 -15.21 18.39
C MET A 129 14.95 -15.69 18.07
N ALA A 130 15.79 -14.78 17.57
CA ALA A 130 17.18 -15.13 17.30
C ALA A 130 18.14 -14.44 18.25
N VAL A 131 19.09 -15.22 18.76
CA VAL A 131 20.14 -14.80 19.68
C VAL A 131 21.47 -14.73 18.94
N ILE A 132 22.16 -13.60 19.07
CA ILE A 132 23.52 -13.39 18.59
C ILE A 132 24.49 -14.10 19.55
N PRO A 133 25.24 -15.12 19.10
CA PRO A 133 26.24 -15.77 19.94
C PRO A 133 27.30 -14.75 20.40
N LYS A 134 27.70 -14.82 21.67
CA LYS A 134 28.70 -13.92 22.24
C LYS A 134 29.99 -13.95 21.41
N ALA A 135 30.32 -12.83 20.77
CA ALA A 135 31.55 -12.67 20.01
C ALA A 135 32.77 -12.74 20.95
N LYS A 136 33.87 -13.33 20.46
CA LYS A 136 35.13 -13.34 21.20
C LYS A 136 35.71 -11.92 21.18
N LYS A 137 36.11 -11.40 22.36
CA LYS A 137 36.78 -10.11 22.43
C LYS A 137 38.25 -10.26 22.10
N THR A 138 38.63 -9.99 20.86
CA THR A 138 39.99 -10.19 20.36
C THR A 138 40.79 -8.89 20.32
N MET A 139 40.12 -7.75 20.21
CA MET A 139 40.78 -6.44 20.12
C MET A 139 41.70 -6.12 21.32
N PRO A 140 41.30 -6.34 22.59
CA PRO A 140 42.18 -6.08 23.73
C PRO A 140 43.40 -7.00 23.76
N THR A 141 43.25 -8.26 23.32
CA THR A 141 44.35 -9.21 23.25
C THR A 141 45.39 -8.76 22.23
N PHE A 142 44.96 -8.21 21.09
CA PHE A 142 45.88 -7.63 20.10
C PHE A 142 46.58 -6.40 20.62
N LEU A 143 45.87 -5.50 21.29
CA LEU A 143 46.50 -4.32 21.90
C LEU A 143 47.54 -4.72 22.95
N GLY A 144 47.22 -5.71 23.78
CA GLY A 144 48.15 -6.29 24.75
C GLY A 144 49.37 -6.96 24.10
N LEU A 145 49.19 -7.66 22.97
CA LEU A 145 50.29 -8.24 22.20
C LEU A 145 51.18 -7.17 21.56
N ILE A 146 50.61 -6.08 21.04
CA ILE A 146 51.36 -4.96 20.47
C ILE A 146 52.21 -4.31 21.57
N VAL A 147 51.59 -3.91 22.68
CA VAL A 147 52.27 -3.27 23.82
C VAL A 147 53.30 -4.20 24.44
N GLY A 148 52.92 -5.48 24.65
CA GLY A 148 53.81 -6.51 25.19
C GLY A 148 55.00 -6.79 24.29
N SER A 149 54.81 -6.88 22.97
CA SER A 149 55.91 -7.08 22.02
C SER A 149 56.88 -5.89 21.98
N GLY A 150 56.43 -4.68 22.27
CA GLY A 150 57.28 -3.49 22.36
C GLY A 150 58.00 -3.33 23.70
N LEU A 151 57.31 -3.54 24.82
CA LEU A 151 57.85 -3.27 26.17
C LEU A 151 58.65 -4.44 26.76
N LEU A 152 58.26 -5.68 26.48
CA LEU A 152 58.89 -6.87 27.07
C LEU A 152 60.40 -6.98 26.79
N PRO A 153 60.90 -6.74 25.56
CA PRO A 153 62.33 -6.78 25.30
C PRO A 153 63.08 -5.60 25.93
N LEU A 154 62.47 -4.41 26.04
CA LEU A 154 63.07 -3.27 26.72
C LEU A 154 63.28 -3.55 28.21
N ILE A 155 62.30 -4.18 28.86
CA ILE A 155 62.41 -4.59 30.26
C ILE A 155 63.47 -5.69 30.42
N LEU A 156 63.46 -6.70 29.54
CA LEU A 156 64.43 -7.79 29.59
C LEU A 156 65.88 -7.30 29.37
N GLN A 157 66.04 -6.29 28.51
CA GLN A 157 67.32 -5.63 28.25
C GLN A 157 67.80 -4.75 29.41
N TYR A 158 66.89 -4.17 30.19
CA TYR A 158 67.23 -3.40 31.39
C TYR A 158 67.76 -4.29 32.54
N VAL A 159 67.26 -5.53 32.64
CA VAL A 159 67.56 -6.43 33.77
C VAL A 159 68.76 -7.36 33.52
N THR A 160 69.20 -7.55 32.27
CA THR A 160 70.13 -8.64 31.91
C THR A 160 71.43 -8.17 31.24
N ASP A 161 72.52 -8.93 31.40
CA ASP A 161 73.86 -8.67 30.84
C ASP A 161 73.90 -8.47 29.31
N ARG A 162 74.97 -7.83 28.82
CA ARG A 162 75.17 -7.42 27.42
C ARG A 162 75.05 -8.55 26.39
N HIS A 163 75.33 -9.80 26.76
CA HIS A 163 75.21 -10.97 25.88
C HIS A 163 73.75 -11.39 25.62
N VAL A 164 72.83 -11.07 26.53
CA VAL A 164 71.38 -11.36 26.35
C VAL A 164 70.71 -10.34 25.42
N SER A 165 71.35 -9.18 25.20
CA SER A 165 70.85 -8.15 24.27
C SER A 165 70.75 -8.61 22.82
N PHE A 166 71.65 -9.49 22.34
CA PHE A 166 71.58 -9.99 20.96
C PHE A 166 70.44 -11.00 20.77
N PHE A 167 70.21 -11.87 21.77
CA PHE A 167 69.10 -12.81 21.75
C PHE A 167 67.75 -12.10 21.92
N SER A 168 67.67 -11.06 22.75
CA SER A 168 66.44 -10.28 22.93
C SER A 168 66.06 -9.49 21.68
N LEU A 169 67.04 -8.98 20.92
CA LEU A 169 66.80 -8.32 19.63
C LEU A 169 66.24 -9.29 18.58
N GLY A 170 66.78 -10.50 18.49
CA GLY A 170 66.26 -11.54 17.60
C GLY A 170 64.82 -11.94 17.95
N LEU A 171 64.54 -12.14 19.25
CA LEU A 171 63.19 -12.42 19.74
C LEU A 171 62.23 -11.26 19.45
N TRP A 172 62.69 -10.02 19.59
CA TRP A 172 61.90 -8.84 19.28
C TRP A 172 61.51 -8.77 17.80
N LEU A 173 62.43 -9.04 16.87
CA LEU A 173 62.13 -9.06 15.44
C LEU A 173 61.08 -10.12 15.09
N VAL A 174 61.16 -11.31 15.70
CA VAL A 174 60.16 -12.37 15.50
C VAL A 174 58.80 -11.95 16.06
N LEU A 175 58.76 -11.39 17.27
CA LEU A 175 57.52 -10.89 17.87
C LEU A 175 56.92 -9.73 17.06
N ALA A 176 57.75 -8.81 16.58
CA ALA A 176 57.32 -7.70 15.72
C ALA A 176 56.73 -8.22 14.40
N ALA A 177 57.40 -9.17 13.73
CA ALA A 177 56.88 -9.78 12.51
C ALA A 177 55.55 -10.52 12.75
N ALA A 178 55.43 -11.26 13.85
CA ALA A 178 54.19 -11.94 14.25
C ALA A 178 53.06 -10.94 14.52
N THR A 179 53.35 -9.84 15.22
CA THR A 179 52.39 -8.77 15.50
C THR A 179 51.92 -8.07 14.22
N ILE A 180 52.82 -7.78 13.27
CA ILE A 180 52.46 -7.19 11.96
C ILE A 180 51.57 -8.14 11.15
N TRP A 181 51.94 -9.42 11.07
CA TRP A 181 51.14 -10.43 10.37
C TRP A 181 49.73 -10.54 10.96
N MET A 182 49.64 -10.54 12.29
CA MET A 182 48.38 -10.58 13.02
C MET A 182 47.56 -9.30 12.77
N TYR A 183 48.16 -8.12 12.84
CA TYR A 183 47.48 -6.85 12.55
C TYR A 183 46.90 -6.82 11.12
N LYS A 184 47.67 -7.31 10.13
CA LYS A 184 47.18 -7.44 8.75
C LYS A 184 45.94 -8.34 8.67
N LYS A 185 45.98 -9.51 9.30
CA LYS A 185 44.93 -10.52 9.21
C LYS A 185 43.65 -10.15 9.98
N TYR A 186 43.77 -9.53 11.15
CA TYR A 186 42.63 -9.24 12.02
C TYR A 186 42.08 -7.83 11.87
N PHE A 187 42.84 -6.89 11.29
CA PHE A 187 42.40 -5.51 11.13
C PHE A 187 42.40 -5.05 9.67
N ILE A 188 43.54 -5.12 8.97
CA ILE A 188 43.66 -4.58 7.61
C ILE A 188 42.75 -5.33 6.61
N GLU A 189 42.77 -6.65 6.62
CA GLU A 189 41.95 -7.46 5.70
C GLU A 189 40.44 -7.24 5.89
N PRO A 190 39.88 -7.33 7.12
CA PRO A 190 38.48 -6.97 7.36
C PRO A 190 38.11 -5.54 6.94
N VAL A 191 38.97 -4.55 7.20
CA VAL A 191 38.72 -3.16 6.79
C VAL A 191 38.69 -3.02 5.27
N ARG A 192 39.58 -3.70 4.54
CA ARG A 192 39.56 -3.72 3.06
C ARG A 192 38.32 -4.40 2.50
N GLU A 193 37.80 -5.42 3.17
CA GLU A 193 36.52 -6.04 2.78
C GLU A 193 35.34 -5.08 2.98
N LEU A 194 35.33 -4.29 4.06
CA LEU A 194 34.34 -3.23 4.26
C LEU A 194 34.46 -2.12 3.21
N GLU A 195 35.68 -1.72 2.86
CA GLU A 195 35.94 -0.74 1.80
C GLU A 195 35.40 -1.24 0.44
N ARG A 196 35.69 -2.51 0.10
CA ARG A 196 35.14 -3.15 -1.11
C ARG A 196 33.62 -3.15 -1.08
N LEU A 197 33.02 -3.52 0.05
CA LEU A 197 31.57 -3.55 0.23
C LEU A 197 30.95 -2.15 0.02
N ALA A 198 31.52 -1.13 0.65
CA ALA A 198 31.08 0.24 0.47
C ALA A 198 31.23 0.68 -0.99
N GLY A 199 32.32 0.30 -1.65
CA GLY A 199 32.56 0.56 -3.07
C GLY A 199 31.53 -0.08 -3.99
N THR A 200 31.00 -1.28 -3.68
CA THR A 200 29.90 -1.88 -4.47
C THR A 200 28.58 -1.15 -4.22
N MET A 201 28.28 -0.78 -2.97
CA MET A 201 27.07 0.01 -2.64
C MET A 201 27.02 1.34 -3.39
N VAL A 202 28.14 2.08 -3.46
CA VAL A 202 28.22 3.36 -4.18
C VAL A 202 27.95 3.19 -5.68
N ARG A 203 28.34 2.05 -6.27
CA ARG A 203 28.04 1.73 -7.68
C ARG A 203 26.65 1.10 -7.88
N ALA A 204 25.79 1.13 -6.86
CA ALA A 204 24.49 0.46 -6.84
C ALA A 204 24.53 -1.06 -7.09
N ASP A 205 25.72 -1.68 -7.00
CA ASP A 205 25.86 -3.12 -7.04
C ASP A 205 25.71 -3.68 -5.64
N LEU A 206 24.48 -4.10 -5.35
CA LEU A 206 24.18 -4.73 -4.08
C LEU A 206 24.38 -6.23 -4.12
N SER A 207 24.82 -6.88 -5.21
CA SER A 207 24.84 -8.36 -5.34
C SER A 207 25.80 -9.07 -4.38
N TRP A 208 26.89 -8.39 -4.02
CA TRP A 208 27.95 -8.94 -3.20
C TRP A 208 27.76 -8.66 -1.69
N ILE A 209 28.24 -9.57 -0.85
CA ILE A 209 28.28 -9.44 0.62
C ILE A 209 29.68 -9.79 1.12
N ALA A 210 30.16 -9.05 2.12
CA ALA A 210 31.49 -9.29 2.68
C ALA A 210 31.50 -10.55 3.56
N LYS A 211 32.56 -11.35 3.47
CA LYS A 211 32.69 -12.57 4.28
C LYS A 211 33.43 -12.25 5.58
N ALA A 212 32.75 -12.45 6.71
CA ALA A 212 33.41 -12.37 8.01
C ALA A 212 34.28 -13.61 8.24
N GLY A 213 35.57 -13.41 8.52
CA GLY A 213 36.50 -14.52 8.76
C GLY A 213 36.35 -15.18 10.14
N LYS A 214 35.86 -14.45 11.15
CA LYS A 214 35.70 -14.91 12.54
C LYS A 214 34.52 -14.23 13.23
N ASN A 215 34.01 -14.85 14.30
CA ASN A 215 33.01 -14.23 15.19
C ASN A 215 33.69 -13.41 16.30
N ASP A 216 34.39 -12.36 15.90
CA ASP A 216 35.00 -11.35 16.75
C ASP A 216 34.38 -9.97 16.49
N GLU A 217 34.92 -8.91 17.09
CA GLU A 217 34.39 -7.56 16.92
C GLU A 217 34.36 -7.09 15.46
N MET A 218 35.39 -7.41 14.67
CA MET A 218 35.46 -7.04 13.26
C MET A 218 34.47 -7.85 12.42
N GLY A 219 34.32 -9.14 12.70
CA GLY A 219 33.29 -9.96 12.06
C GLY A 219 31.88 -9.46 12.35
N GLN A 220 31.61 -9.04 13.59
CA GLN A 220 30.33 -8.42 13.95
C GLN A 220 30.06 -7.14 13.16
N ILE A 221 31.07 -6.27 12.99
CA ILE A 221 30.95 -5.07 12.15
C ILE A 221 30.59 -5.47 10.71
N ILE A 222 31.30 -6.45 10.12
CA ILE A 222 31.01 -6.96 8.77
C ILE A 222 29.55 -7.44 8.66
N TYR A 223 29.04 -8.20 9.63
CA TYR A 223 27.65 -8.67 9.62
C TYR A 223 26.64 -7.52 9.68
N LYS A 224 26.91 -6.46 10.46
CA LYS A 224 26.05 -5.27 10.50
C LYS A 224 26.08 -4.51 9.18
N PHE A 225 27.23 -4.36 8.55
CA PHE A 225 27.33 -3.77 7.20
C PHE A 225 26.62 -4.60 6.13
N ASN A 226 26.75 -5.93 6.16
CA ASN A 226 25.96 -6.81 5.29
C ASN A 226 24.45 -6.66 5.50
N SER A 227 24.02 -6.39 6.73
CA SER A 227 22.60 -6.12 7.02
C SER A 227 22.12 -4.83 6.34
N VAL A 228 22.98 -3.81 6.21
CA VAL A 228 22.67 -2.60 5.43
C VAL A 228 22.49 -2.94 3.94
N VAL A 229 23.34 -3.78 3.36
CA VAL A 229 23.17 -4.25 1.96
C VAL A 229 21.80 -4.90 1.78
N VAL A 230 21.44 -5.83 2.66
CA VAL A 230 20.16 -6.54 2.57
C VAL A 230 18.99 -5.58 2.75
N PHE A 231 19.09 -4.62 3.67
CA PHE A 231 18.09 -3.57 3.84
C PHE A 231 17.91 -2.73 2.57
N LEU A 232 19.00 -2.26 1.96
CA LEU A 232 18.94 -1.49 0.72
C LEU A 232 18.30 -2.30 -0.43
N ARG A 233 18.62 -3.60 -0.56
CA ARG A 233 17.98 -4.47 -1.56
C ARG A 233 16.46 -4.55 -1.35
N LEU A 234 16.02 -4.73 -0.11
CA LEU A 234 14.60 -4.80 0.22
C LEU A 234 13.88 -3.48 -0.07
N SER A 235 14.47 -2.35 0.34
CA SER A 235 13.91 -1.02 0.10
C SER A 235 13.77 -0.72 -1.38
N ILE A 236 14.80 -0.97 -2.19
CA ILE A 236 14.75 -0.76 -3.64
C ILE A 236 13.71 -1.69 -4.29
N GLY A 237 13.60 -2.94 -3.82
CA GLY A 237 12.58 -3.88 -4.28
C GLY A 237 11.16 -3.38 -4.02
N ALA A 238 10.89 -2.91 -2.80
CA ALA A 238 9.60 -2.33 -2.42
C ALA A 238 9.26 -1.09 -3.26
N THR A 239 10.20 -0.15 -3.41
CA THR A 239 10.02 1.04 -4.25
C THR A 239 9.75 0.67 -5.72
N LYS A 240 10.44 -0.34 -6.25
CA LYS A 240 10.21 -0.81 -7.63
C LYS A 240 8.80 -1.38 -7.79
N GLN A 241 8.32 -2.15 -6.82
CA GLN A 241 6.97 -2.72 -6.84
C GLN A 241 5.90 -1.62 -6.77
N GLU A 242 6.06 -0.66 -5.85
CA GLU A 242 5.15 0.50 -5.73
C GLU A 242 5.14 1.33 -7.02
N SER A 243 6.30 1.56 -7.64
CA SER A 243 6.40 2.27 -8.92
C SER A 243 5.70 1.53 -10.07
N ALA A 244 5.74 0.19 -10.07
CA ALA A 244 5.04 -0.61 -11.08
C ALA A 244 3.53 -0.48 -10.92
N ILE A 245 3.03 -0.57 -9.68
CA ILE A 245 1.61 -0.35 -9.36
C ILE A 245 1.19 1.06 -9.77
N LEU A 246 1.99 2.08 -9.44
CA LEU A 246 1.71 3.48 -9.82
C LEU A 246 1.65 3.67 -11.34
N THR A 247 2.55 3.01 -12.09
CA THR A 247 2.55 3.06 -13.56
C THR A 247 1.29 2.42 -14.13
N GLU A 248 0.85 1.29 -13.58
CA GLU A 248 -0.38 0.63 -13.99
C GLU A 248 -1.61 1.50 -13.69
N SER A 249 -1.73 2.04 -12.46
CA SER A 249 -2.81 2.96 -12.12
C SER A 249 -2.83 4.22 -12.99
N THR A 250 -1.66 4.74 -13.36
CA THR A 250 -1.57 5.89 -14.29
C THR A 250 -2.08 5.53 -15.68
N ARG A 251 -1.83 4.30 -16.14
CA ARG A 251 -2.35 3.78 -17.42
C ARG A 251 -3.88 3.66 -17.39
N GLU A 252 -4.44 3.16 -16.29
CA GLU A 252 -5.88 3.07 -16.07
C GLU A 252 -6.54 4.46 -16.04
N ILE A 253 -5.94 5.42 -15.33
CA ILE A 253 -6.40 6.82 -15.31
C ILE A 253 -6.38 7.43 -16.72
N ALA A 254 -5.30 7.21 -17.49
CA ALA A 254 -5.22 7.74 -18.85
C ALA A 254 -6.34 7.18 -19.74
N ALA A 255 -6.63 5.89 -19.64
CA ALA A 255 -7.76 5.26 -20.36
C ALA A 255 -9.11 5.84 -19.91
N SER A 256 -9.30 6.06 -18.60
CA SER A 256 -10.52 6.68 -18.07
C SER A 256 -10.69 8.13 -18.55
N ILE A 257 -9.61 8.90 -18.66
CA ILE A 257 -9.63 10.26 -19.21
C ILE A 257 -10.04 10.24 -20.69
N GLU A 258 -9.54 9.29 -21.47
CA GLU A 258 -9.91 9.13 -22.89
C GLU A 258 -11.39 8.78 -23.04
N GLU A 259 -11.90 7.85 -22.22
CA GLU A 259 -13.33 7.53 -22.17
C GLU A 259 -14.17 8.75 -21.76
N ASN A 260 -13.72 9.50 -20.75
CA ASN A 260 -14.41 10.69 -20.27
C ASN A 260 -14.44 11.78 -21.34
N ASN A 261 -13.34 12.03 -22.05
CA ASN A 261 -13.31 12.98 -23.16
C ASN A 261 -14.28 12.58 -24.29
N ASN A 262 -14.36 11.28 -24.61
CA ASN A 262 -15.34 10.77 -25.56
C ASN A 262 -16.78 10.99 -25.07
N ALA A 263 -17.05 10.80 -23.77
CA ALA A 263 -18.35 11.08 -23.17
C ALA A 263 -18.70 12.57 -23.22
N VAL A 264 -17.76 13.45 -22.88
CA VAL A 264 -17.92 14.91 -22.98
C VAL A 264 -18.20 15.31 -24.44
N GLY A 265 -17.49 14.73 -25.41
CA GLY A 265 -17.75 14.95 -26.83
C GLY A 265 -19.18 14.57 -27.24
N ARG A 266 -19.71 13.46 -26.71
CA ARG A 266 -21.11 13.08 -26.91
C ARG A 266 -22.07 14.11 -26.31
N VAL A 267 -21.81 14.59 -25.09
CA VAL A 267 -22.64 15.63 -24.45
C VAL A 267 -22.65 16.91 -25.26
N VAL A 268 -21.49 17.36 -25.75
CA VAL A 268 -21.39 18.55 -26.62
C VAL A 268 -22.20 18.37 -27.90
N ASN A 269 -22.13 17.20 -28.55
CA ASN A 269 -22.94 16.92 -29.73
C ASN A 269 -24.45 16.90 -29.42
N THR A 270 -24.86 16.36 -28.28
CA THR A 270 -26.26 16.39 -27.84
C THR A 270 -26.72 17.83 -27.57
N ILE A 271 -25.88 18.67 -26.96
CA ILE A 271 -26.19 20.09 -26.77
C ILE A 271 -26.40 20.79 -28.11
N HIS A 272 -25.53 20.56 -29.09
CA HIS A 272 -25.72 21.10 -30.45
C HIS A 272 -27.05 20.67 -31.07
N HIS A 273 -27.40 19.38 -30.97
CA HIS A 273 -28.67 18.89 -31.50
C HIS A 273 -29.88 19.54 -30.82
N ILE A 274 -29.85 19.70 -29.50
CA ILE A 274 -30.93 20.37 -28.75
C ILE A 274 -31.05 21.83 -29.19
N MET A 275 -29.93 22.53 -29.38
CA MET A 275 -29.95 23.92 -29.85
C MET A 275 -30.61 24.05 -31.23
N ASP A 276 -30.22 23.21 -32.20
CA ASP A 276 -30.82 23.18 -33.53
C ASP A 276 -32.33 22.87 -33.47
N GLU A 277 -32.72 21.91 -32.63
CA GLU A 277 -34.13 21.54 -32.43
C GLU A 277 -34.94 22.69 -31.79
N THR A 278 -34.34 23.42 -30.83
CA THR A 278 -34.97 24.57 -30.19
C THR A 278 -35.19 25.72 -31.17
N ASP A 279 -34.26 25.97 -32.10
CA ASP A 279 -34.42 26.98 -33.15
C ASP A 279 -35.55 26.63 -34.12
N ILE A 280 -35.67 25.35 -34.50
CA ILE A 280 -36.80 24.86 -35.30
C ILE A 280 -38.11 25.05 -34.53
N GLU A 281 -38.15 24.69 -33.24
CA GLU A 281 -39.33 24.84 -32.40
C GLU A 281 -39.75 26.32 -32.29
N ALA A 282 -38.81 27.25 -32.09
CA ALA A 282 -39.08 28.68 -32.07
C ALA A 282 -39.71 29.18 -33.39
N HIS A 283 -39.21 28.75 -34.55
CA HIS A 283 -39.81 29.09 -35.85
C HIS A 283 -41.20 28.48 -36.03
N THR A 284 -41.44 27.26 -35.57
CA THR A 284 -42.79 26.67 -35.61
C THR A 284 -43.76 27.43 -34.70
N MET A 285 -43.30 27.89 -33.54
CA MET A 285 -44.10 28.70 -32.61
C MET A 285 -44.46 30.06 -33.21
N GLU A 286 -43.56 30.67 -33.98
CA GLU A 286 -43.84 31.89 -34.74
C GLU A 286 -44.96 31.66 -35.77
N SER A 287 -44.91 30.54 -36.49
CA SER A 287 -45.96 30.16 -37.45
C SER A 287 -47.31 29.88 -36.76
N VAL A 288 -47.30 29.18 -35.63
CA VAL A 288 -48.50 28.94 -34.81
C VAL A 288 -49.08 30.27 -34.32
N SER A 289 -48.26 31.16 -33.79
CA SER A 289 -48.67 32.50 -33.36
C SER A 289 -49.29 33.30 -34.52
N ALA A 290 -48.69 33.26 -35.70
CA ALA A 290 -49.24 33.90 -36.90
C ALA A 290 -50.59 33.30 -37.30
N ASN A 291 -50.78 31.99 -37.17
CA ASN A 291 -52.06 31.33 -37.45
C ASN A 291 -53.12 31.63 -36.39
N ILE A 292 -52.75 31.71 -35.10
CA ILE A 292 -53.64 32.17 -34.03
C ILE A 292 -54.11 33.59 -34.32
N LYS A 293 -53.21 34.48 -34.77
CA LYS A 293 -53.57 35.84 -35.15
C LYS A 293 -54.55 35.87 -36.33
N LYS A 294 -54.32 35.06 -37.37
CA LYS A 294 -55.28 34.92 -38.48
C LYS A 294 -56.63 34.36 -38.01
N LEU A 295 -56.64 33.45 -37.05
CA LEU A 295 -57.85 32.91 -36.45
C LEU A 295 -58.62 34.00 -35.69
N GLU A 296 -57.92 34.83 -34.92
CA GLU A 296 -58.49 35.99 -34.21
C GLU A 296 -59.14 36.99 -35.18
N ASP A 297 -58.45 37.32 -36.28
CA ASP A 297 -58.99 38.18 -37.34
C ASP A 297 -60.24 37.54 -37.98
N GLY A 298 -60.19 36.23 -38.24
CA GLY A 298 -61.31 35.46 -38.77
C GLY A 298 -62.52 35.46 -37.84
N LEU A 299 -62.31 35.23 -36.54
CA LEU A 299 -63.36 35.27 -35.53
C LEU A 299 -63.97 36.67 -35.40
N THR A 300 -63.16 37.72 -35.48
CA THR A 300 -63.64 39.11 -35.51
C THR A 300 -64.53 39.36 -36.73
N ARG A 301 -64.15 38.83 -37.89
CA ARG A 301 -64.95 38.92 -39.12
C ARG A 301 -66.25 38.12 -39.02
N VAL A 302 -66.22 36.92 -38.46
CA VAL A 302 -67.41 36.10 -38.20
C VAL A 302 -68.35 36.85 -37.26
N ARG A 303 -67.84 37.44 -36.18
CA ARG A 303 -68.63 38.27 -35.26
C ARG A 303 -69.32 39.42 -36.01
N SER A 304 -68.60 40.13 -36.87
CA SER A 304 -69.17 41.20 -37.69
C SER A 304 -70.28 40.70 -38.63
N VAL A 305 -70.08 39.54 -39.27
CA VAL A 305 -71.12 38.92 -40.11
C VAL A 305 -72.35 38.55 -39.27
N ILE A 306 -72.16 37.96 -38.09
CA ILE A 306 -73.25 37.63 -37.17
C ILE A 306 -74.01 38.90 -36.76
N GLU A 307 -73.32 40.00 -36.43
CA GLU A 307 -73.96 41.27 -36.13
C GLU A 307 -74.75 41.82 -37.32
N HIS A 308 -74.23 41.72 -38.54
CA HIS A 308 -74.94 42.12 -39.75
C HIS A 308 -76.19 41.26 -40.01
N VAL A 309 -76.09 39.93 -39.86
CA VAL A 309 -77.21 39.01 -40.03
C VAL A 309 -78.27 39.26 -38.96
N ALA A 310 -77.88 39.47 -37.70
CA ALA A 310 -78.80 39.80 -36.63
C ALA A 310 -79.56 41.11 -36.91
N ARG A 311 -78.87 42.16 -37.39
CA ARG A 311 -79.53 43.42 -37.81
C ARG A 311 -80.48 43.20 -38.99
N ALA A 312 -80.08 42.43 -39.99
CA ALA A 312 -80.91 42.14 -41.16
C ALA A 312 -82.19 41.37 -40.77
N ALA A 313 -82.06 40.36 -39.90
CA ALA A 313 -83.19 39.60 -39.37
C ALA A 313 -84.16 40.50 -38.59
N ALA A 314 -83.66 41.39 -37.73
CA ALA A 314 -84.49 42.35 -36.99
C ALA A 314 -85.25 43.31 -37.92
N ASN A 315 -84.61 43.82 -38.98
CA ASN A 315 -85.28 44.65 -39.98
C ASN A 315 -86.36 43.88 -40.75
N GLN A 316 -86.12 42.60 -41.04
CA GLN A 316 -87.07 41.74 -41.72
C GLN A 316 -88.28 41.44 -40.81
N GLU A 317 -88.07 41.19 -39.53
CA GLU A 317 -89.15 41.03 -38.54
C GLU A 317 -90.04 42.28 -38.48
N GLY A 318 -89.44 43.48 -38.45
CA GLY A 318 -90.20 44.74 -38.52
C GLY A 318 -91.00 44.89 -39.82
N SER A 319 -90.46 44.45 -40.96
CA SER A 319 -91.16 44.45 -42.24
C SER A 319 -92.32 43.46 -42.28
N VAL A 320 -92.14 42.27 -41.68
CA VAL A 320 -93.19 41.24 -41.54
C VAL A 320 -94.31 41.75 -40.63
N GLN A 321 -93.99 42.35 -39.48
CA GLN A 321 -94.99 42.96 -38.61
C GLN A 321 -95.79 44.06 -39.34
N ASN A 322 -95.10 44.88 -40.14
CA ASN A 322 -95.78 45.90 -40.94
C ASN A 322 -96.68 45.29 -42.01
N ALA A 323 -96.23 44.22 -42.69
CA ALA A 323 -97.05 43.48 -43.65
C ALA A 323 -98.28 42.85 -43.00
N VAL A 324 -98.11 42.22 -41.83
CA VAL A 324 -99.21 41.65 -41.02
C VAL A 324 -100.23 42.73 -40.68
N ARG A 325 -99.78 43.89 -40.18
CA ARG A 325 -100.65 45.03 -39.86
C ARG A 325 -101.43 45.52 -41.09
N VAL A 326 -100.78 45.63 -42.25
CA VAL A 326 -101.46 46.02 -43.51
C VAL A 326 -102.50 44.97 -43.91
N THR A 327 -102.18 43.67 -43.80
CA THR A 327 -103.16 42.62 -44.10
C THR A 327 -104.31 42.59 -43.10
N GLU A 328 -104.08 42.82 -41.81
CA GLU A 328 -105.15 42.96 -40.81
C GLU A 328 -106.04 44.16 -41.14
N THR A 329 -105.45 45.30 -41.50
CA THR A 329 -106.20 46.50 -41.93
C THR A 329 -107.05 46.19 -43.17
N MET A 330 -106.50 45.47 -44.16
CA MET A 330 -107.25 45.04 -45.34
C MET A 330 -108.39 44.07 -44.99
N ILE A 331 -108.19 43.15 -44.04
CA ILE A 331 -109.25 42.24 -43.57
C ILE A 331 -110.37 43.04 -42.90
N ASP A 332 -110.03 44.04 -42.08
CA ASP A 332 -111.03 44.93 -41.45
C ASP A 332 -111.81 45.75 -42.50
N GLU A 333 -111.13 46.26 -43.53
CA GLU A 333 -111.77 46.93 -44.67
C GLU A 333 -112.70 45.98 -45.47
N ILE A 334 -112.26 44.73 -45.69
CA ILE A 334 -113.11 43.72 -46.35
C ILE A 334 -114.33 43.38 -45.49
N ASN A 335 -114.14 43.21 -44.17
CA ASN A 335 -115.22 42.88 -43.25
C ASN A 335 -116.26 44.02 -43.17
N THR A 336 -115.81 45.28 -43.13
CA THR A 336 -116.72 46.45 -43.19
C THR A 336 -117.49 46.53 -44.51
N ILE A 337 -116.86 46.22 -45.66
CA ILE A 337 -117.54 46.13 -46.96
C ILE A 337 -118.54 44.95 -46.98
N SER A 338 -118.16 43.79 -46.44
CA SER A 338 -119.04 42.61 -46.41
C SER A 338 -120.24 42.80 -45.48
N GLY A 339 -120.07 43.51 -44.36
CA GLY A 339 -121.15 43.89 -43.45
C GLY A 339 -122.14 44.88 -44.09
N LEU A 340 -121.64 45.83 -44.89
CA LEU A 340 -122.47 46.70 -45.73
C LEU A 340 -123.23 45.92 -46.82
N SER A 341 -122.72 44.76 -47.27
CA SER A 341 -123.41 43.91 -48.25
C SER A 341 -124.47 42.98 -47.64
N SER A 342 -124.40 42.71 -46.32
CA SER A 342 -125.42 41.89 -45.62
C SER A 342 -126.66 42.66 -45.17
N GLU A 343 -126.66 44.00 -45.30
CA GLU A 343 -127.81 44.88 -45.04
C GLU A 343 -128.47 45.40 -46.34
N ALA A 344 -128.17 44.80 -47.50
CA ALA A 344 -128.80 45.09 -48.80
C ALA A 344 -129.64 43.91 -49.30
#